data_AF-A0A9N9N9H8-F1
#
_entry.id   AF-A0A9N9N9H8-F1
#
_cell.length_a   1.000
_cell.length_b   1.000
_cell.length_c   1.000
_cell.angle_alpha   90.00
_cell.angle_beta   90.00
_cell.angle_gamma   90.00
#
_symmetry.space_group_name_H-M   'P 1'
#
loop_
_entity.id
_entity.type
_entity.pdbx_description
1 polymer ?
#
loop_
_entity_poly.entity_id
_entity_poly.type
_entity_poly.pdbx_seq_one_letter_code
_entity_poly.pdbx_strand_id
1 'polypeptide(L)'
;WLAANNIRSINNVVDIANLVMLESGQPLHIFDYDTLPEKKIAVRQAHQGEKITALNGQELVLNPEDTIISSGGKVISLAGIIGGQATALTLNTKNILIECASFNPTIIKKTAKRLNISTAASIFFSRRANLFLSPQQVLSQTISLIADTCQDDLDSKTIFYYQKKRKIPLVVNISHEFIIKKVGQSLTQQTIENIWQQLKFPYQKEENNYHITIPLSRPDITIPEDLLEELLRIYDYNKVIGSLSTI
;
A
#
# COMPACT_ATOMS: atom_id res chain seq x y z
N TRP A 1 -16.61 10.34 8.16
CA TRP A 1 -15.82 9.88 7.00
C TRP A 1 -15.53 8.37 7.04
N LEU A 2 -15.05 7.81 8.16
CA LEU A 2 -14.88 6.35 8.31
C LEU A 2 -16.15 5.54 8.04
N ALA A 3 -17.29 5.96 8.63
CA ALA A 3 -18.58 5.30 8.42
C ALA A 3 -19.03 5.29 6.95
N ALA A 4 -18.72 6.35 6.18
CA ALA A 4 -19.02 6.42 4.75
C ALA A 4 -18.20 5.41 3.91
N ASN A 5 -17.10 4.89 4.48
CA ASN A 5 -16.27 3.84 3.90
C ASN A 5 -16.50 2.47 4.57
N ASN A 6 -17.60 2.30 5.32
CA ASN A 6 -17.92 1.08 6.07
C ASN A 6 -16.85 0.68 7.09
N ILE A 7 -16.11 1.65 7.64
CA ILE A 7 -15.15 1.43 8.72
C ILE A 7 -15.79 1.91 10.03
N ARG A 8 -15.89 0.98 11.00
CA ARG A 8 -16.36 1.28 12.35
C ARG A 8 -15.28 2.08 13.10
N SER A 9 -15.70 3.18 13.73
CA SER A 9 -14.86 3.96 14.66
C SER A 9 -14.60 3.17 15.95
N ILE A 10 -13.37 3.25 16.46
CA ILE A 10 -12.89 2.49 17.62
C ILE A 10 -12.38 3.42 18.71
N ASN A 11 -11.34 4.20 18.42
CA ASN A 11 -10.78 5.23 19.30
C ASN A 11 -9.96 6.21 18.45
N ASN A 12 -9.59 7.36 19.00
CA ASN A 12 -8.83 8.41 18.29
C ASN A 12 -7.60 7.86 17.54
N VAL A 13 -6.75 7.06 18.19
CA VAL A 13 -5.49 6.56 17.61
C VAL A 13 -5.76 5.57 16.47
N VAL A 14 -6.66 4.61 16.67
CA VAL A 14 -7.03 3.62 15.64
C VAL A 14 -7.77 4.28 14.47
N ASP A 15 -8.61 5.27 14.77
CA ASP A 15 -9.37 6.01 13.77
C ASP A 15 -8.48 6.88 12.90
N ILE A 16 -7.40 7.46 13.46
CA ILE A 16 -6.38 8.16 12.69
C ILE A 16 -5.64 7.21 11.74
N ALA A 17 -5.25 6.01 12.20
CA ALA A 17 -4.64 5.01 11.33
C ALA A 17 -5.55 4.63 10.15
N ASN A 18 -6.85 4.46 10.41
CA ASN A 18 -7.84 4.21 9.36
C ASN A 18 -8.05 5.42 8.44
N LEU A 19 -8.01 6.64 8.98
CA LEU A 19 -8.14 7.88 8.23
C LEU A 19 -6.99 8.02 7.23
N VAL A 20 -5.76 7.92 7.74
CA VAL A 20 -4.53 8.01 6.95
C VAL A 20 -4.47 6.89 5.91
N MET A 21 -4.93 5.68 6.23
CA MET A 21 -5.02 4.59 5.25
C MET A 21 -5.90 4.96 4.06
N LEU A 22 -7.09 5.49 4.30
CA LEU A 22 -8.02 5.84 3.23
C LEU A 22 -7.53 7.07 2.44
N GLU A 23 -6.78 7.99 3.06
CA GLU A 23 -6.21 9.18 2.40
C GLU A 23 -4.97 8.83 1.55
N SER A 24 -4.05 8.05 2.11
CA SER A 24 -2.73 7.76 1.53
C SER A 24 -2.67 6.44 0.77
N GLY A 25 -3.68 5.57 0.91
CA GLY A 25 -3.69 4.21 0.41
C GLY A 25 -2.81 3.23 1.21
N GLN A 26 -2.17 3.66 2.30
CA GLN A 26 -1.24 2.87 3.11
C GLN A 26 -1.89 2.43 4.43
N PRO A 27 -2.24 1.14 4.60
CA PRO A 27 -2.71 0.65 5.90
C PRO A 27 -1.62 0.78 6.96
N LEU A 28 -2.04 1.16 8.17
CA LEU A 28 -1.19 1.25 9.34
C LEU A 28 -1.69 0.31 10.41
N HIS A 29 -0.77 -0.23 11.20
CA HIS A 29 -1.10 -0.96 12.42
C HIS A 29 -0.46 -0.27 13.61
N ILE A 30 -1.15 -0.24 14.74
CA ILE A 30 -0.65 0.39 15.96
C ILE A 30 -0.70 -0.64 17.08
N PHE A 31 0.46 -0.95 17.62
CA PHE A 31 0.63 -1.84 18.76
C PHE A 31 0.71 -1.03 20.05
N ASP A 32 0.16 -1.58 21.13
CA ASP A 32 0.55 -1.15 22.47
C ASP A 32 2.01 -1.58 22.70
N TYR A 33 2.91 -0.60 22.76
CA TYR A 33 4.35 -0.86 22.87
C TYR A 33 4.70 -1.53 24.19
N ASP A 34 3.98 -1.24 25.27
CA ASP A 34 4.27 -1.74 26.61
C ASP A 34 3.93 -3.24 26.71
N THR A 35 2.91 -3.69 26.00
CA THR A 35 2.49 -5.10 25.95
C THR A 35 3.35 -6.01 25.07
N LEU A 36 4.25 -5.45 24.25
CA LEU A 36 5.13 -6.27 23.40
C LEU A 36 6.00 -7.21 24.26
N PRO A 37 6.00 -8.54 23.99
CA PRO A 37 6.79 -9.51 24.73
C PRO A 37 8.29 -9.16 24.81
N GLU A 38 8.82 -8.61 23.73
CA GLU A 38 10.14 -7.98 23.66
C GLU A 38 10.03 -6.65 22.91
N LYS A 39 10.88 -5.67 23.23
CA LYS A 39 10.97 -4.39 22.49
C LYS A 39 11.67 -4.55 21.14
N LYS A 40 11.28 -5.59 20.41
CA LYS A 40 11.78 -6.02 19.11
C LYS A 40 10.65 -6.71 18.36
N ILE A 41 10.51 -6.35 17.09
CA ILE A 41 9.60 -7.00 16.17
C ILE A 41 10.40 -7.75 15.10
N ALA A 42 9.91 -8.92 14.70
CA ALA A 42 10.40 -9.70 13.59
C ALA A 42 9.24 -10.10 12.67
N VAL A 43 9.45 -9.90 11.36
CA VAL A 43 8.55 -10.40 10.31
C VAL A 43 9.10 -11.74 9.82
N ARG A 44 8.27 -12.79 9.85
CA ARG A 44 8.65 -14.14 9.41
C ARG A 44 7.44 -14.90 8.88
N GLN A 45 7.67 -16.07 8.31
CA GLN A 45 6.59 -17.04 8.09
C GLN A 45 6.21 -17.70 9.42
N ALA A 46 4.94 -18.08 9.55
CA ALA A 46 4.47 -18.85 10.69
C ALA A 46 5.05 -20.27 10.67
N HIS A 47 5.10 -20.90 11.83
CA HIS A 47 5.31 -22.35 11.90
C HIS A 47 3.98 -23.09 11.75
N GLN A 48 4.03 -24.34 11.31
CA GLN A 48 2.83 -25.17 11.20
C GLN A 48 2.13 -25.28 12.55
N GLY A 49 0.85 -24.89 12.60
CA GLY A 49 0.04 -24.99 13.82
C GLY A 49 0.27 -23.86 14.83
N GLU A 50 1.06 -22.83 14.51
CA GLU A 50 1.10 -21.62 15.32
C GLU A 50 -0.28 -20.99 15.44
N LYS A 51 -0.53 -20.34 16.57
CA LYS A 51 -1.84 -19.77 16.87
C LYS A 51 -1.77 -18.31 17.23
N ILE A 52 -2.85 -17.59 16.93
CA ILE A 52 -3.07 -16.22 17.36
C ILE A 52 -4.55 -16.00 17.67
N THR A 53 -4.84 -15.32 18.77
CA THR A 53 -6.17 -14.76 19.02
C THR A 53 -6.25 -13.39 18.38
N ALA A 54 -6.99 -13.28 17.28
CA ALA A 54 -7.14 -12.06 16.51
C ALA A 54 -8.04 -11.04 17.23
N LEU A 55 -7.95 -9.76 16.87
CA LEU A 55 -8.71 -8.66 17.48
C LEU A 55 -10.23 -8.90 17.57
N ASN A 56 -10.80 -9.66 16.63
CA ASN A 56 -12.20 -10.05 16.63
C ASN A 56 -12.55 -11.20 17.60
N GLY A 57 -11.60 -11.69 18.39
CA GLY A 57 -11.77 -12.80 19.35
C GLY A 57 -11.61 -14.19 18.74
N GLN A 58 -11.41 -14.30 17.43
CA GLN A 58 -11.23 -15.59 16.77
C GLN A 58 -9.84 -16.16 17.02
N GLU A 59 -9.76 -17.42 17.45
CA GLU A 59 -8.51 -18.17 17.47
C GLU A 59 -8.20 -18.68 16.06
N LEU A 60 -7.05 -18.28 15.51
CA LEU A 60 -6.60 -18.66 14.18
C LEU A 60 -5.45 -19.65 14.28
N VAL A 61 -5.50 -20.71 13.48
CA VAL A 61 -4.41 -21.67 13.31
C VAL A 61 -3.71 -21.37 11.99
N LEU A 62 -2.41 -21.12 12.09
CA LEU A 62 -1.56 -20.63 11.01
C LEU A 62 -0.75 -21.77 10.38
N ASN A 63 -0.27 -21.53 9.17
CA ASN A 63 0.59 -22.45 8.43
C ASN A 63 1.81 -21.72 7.86
N PRO A 64 2.82 -22.43 7.32
CA PRO A 64 4.04 -21.82 6.80
C PRO A 64 3.89 -20.89 5.59
N GLU A 65 2.70 -20.76 5.00
CA GLU A 65 2.42 -19.76 3.97
C GLU A 65 2.04 -18.39 4.56
N ASP A 66 1.72 -18.35 5.86
CA ASP A 66 1.26 -17.14 6.54
C ASP A 66 2.43 -16.27 6.98
N THR A 67 2.46 -15.05 6.47
CA THR A 67 3.38 -14.03 6.98
C THR A 67 2.82 -13.44 8.27
N ILE A 68 3.65 -13.43 9.31
CA ILE A 68 3.30 -12.92 10.61
C ILE A 68 4.26 -11.84 11.08
N ILE A 69 3.81 -11.09 12.06
CA ILE A 69 4.63 -10.21 12.88
C ILE A 69 4.75 -10.87 14.25
N SER A 70 5.97 -10.96 14.76
CA SER A 70 6.30 -11.62 16.03
C SER A 70 7.16 -10.76 16.92
N SER A 71 7.06 -10.98 18.23
CA SER A 71 7.89 -10.36 19.27
C SER A 71 8.12 -11.37 20.39
N GLY A 72 9.36 -11.50 20.87
CA GLY A 72 9.74 -12.52 21.87
C GLY A 72 9.34 -13.94 21.48
N GLY A 73 9.43 -14.28 20.18
CA GLY A 73 9.02 -15.57 19.63
C GLY A 73 7.51 -15.78 19.49
N LYS A 74 6.66 -14.90 20.04
CA LYS A 74 5.19 -15.00 19.98
C LYS A 74 4.62 -14.27 18.77
N VAL A 75 3.56 -14.83 18.19
CA VAL A 75 2.79 -14.18 17.11
C VAL A 75 1.97 -13.03 17.71
N ILE A 76 2.15 -11.81 17.19
CA ILE A 76 1.42 -10.63 17.66
C ILE A 76 0.47 -10.04 16.61
N SER A 77 0.67 -10.36 15.34
CA SER A 77 -0.24 -9.95 14.26
C SER A 77 -0.09 -10.87 13.05
N LEU A 78 -1.21 -11.09 12.35
CA LEU A 78 -1.21 -11.69 11.03
C LEU A 78 -0.96 -10.56 10.02
N ALA A 79 0.23 -10.57 9.43
CA ALA A 79 0.79 -9.43 8.73
C ALA A 79 -0.14 -8.93 7.62
N GLY A 80 -0.48 -7.63 7.63
CA GLY A 80 -1.37 -7.01 6.65
C GLY A 80 -2.82 -7.49 6.65
N ILE A 81 -3.24 -8.32 7.61
CA ILE A 81 -4.60 -8.86 7.68
C ILE A 81 -5.30 -8.42 8.95
N ILE A 82 -4.81 -8.83 10.13
CA ILE A 82 -5.44 -8.53 11.41
C ILE A 82 -4.43 -8.60 12.56
N GLY A 83 -4.52 -7.65 13.49
CA GLY A 83 -3.74 -7.67 14.72
C GLY A 83 -4.18 -8.76 15.69
N GLY A 84 -3.29 -9.12 16.62
CA GLY A 84 -3.60 -9.95 17.77
C GLY A 84 -4.12 -9.14 18.96
N GLN A 85 -4.95 -9.75 19.80
CA GLN A 85 -5.49 -9.11 21.01
C GLN A 85 -4.42 -8.78 22.04
N ALA A 86 -3.38 -9.61 22.16
CA ALA A 86 -2.36 -9.49 23.19
C ALA A 86 -1.57 -8.18 23.13
N THR A 87 -1.55 -7.52 21.96
CA THR A 87 -0.82 -6.27 21.71
C THR A 87 -1.73 -5.15 21.22
N ALA A 88 -3.04 -5.29 21.45
CA ALA A 88 -4.04 -4.32 21.06
C ALA A 88 -4.01 -3.09 21.97
N LEU A 89 -4.37 -1.93 21.43
CA LEU A 89 -4.57 -0.72 22.24
C LEU A 89 -5.74 -0.91 23.22
N THR A 90 -5.55 -0.37 24.42
CA THR A 90 -6.56 -0.30 25.47
C THR A 90 -6.68 1.14 25.97
N LEU A 91 -7.65 1.40 26.86
CA LEU A 91 -7.76 2.71 27.52
C LEU A 91 -6.55 3.04 28.41
N ASN A 92 -5.73 2.05 28.75
CA ASN A 92 -4.54 2.22 29.58
C ASN A 92 -3.25 2.38 28.77
N THR A 93 -3.31 2.29 27.44
CA THR A 93 -2.12 2.37 26.60
C THR A 93 -1.49 3.75 26.67
N LYS A 94 -0.18 3.81 26.94
CA LYS A 94 0.59 5.06 27.04
C LYS A 94 1.66 5.17 25.97
N ASN A 95 2.30 4.05 25.63
CA ASN A 95 3.33 3.99 24.62
C ASN A 95 2.81 3.19 23.42
N ILE A 96 2.97 3.73 22.21
CA ILE A 96 2.52 3.08 20.97
C ILE A 96 3.67 2.83 20.02
N LEU A 97 3.53 1.79 19.20
CA LEU A 97 4.40 1.53 18.06
C LEU A 97 3.56 1.51 16.80
N ILE A 98 3.90 2.39 15.85
CA ILE A 98 3.21 2.51 14.56
C ILE A 98 3.97 1.71 13.51
N GLU A 99 3.31 0.72 12.92
CA GLU A 99 3.79 -0.05 11.78
C GLU A 99 3.28 0.56 10.48
N CYS A 100 4.23 0.92 9.60
CA CYS A 100 3.99 1.27 8.22
C CYS A 100 4.76 0.30 7.31
N ALA A 101 4.09 -0.75 6.85
CA ALA A 101 4.72 -1.88 6.15
C ALA A 101 4.11 -2.14 4.77
N SER A 102 4.80 -2.94 3.96
CA SER A 102 4.30 -3.46 2.68
C SER A 102 4.48 -4.97 2.65
N PHE A 103 3.41 -5.67 2.31
CA PHE A 103 3.37 -7.14 2.27
C PHE A 103 3.07 -7.65 0.86
N ASN A 104 3.41 -8.90 0.60
CA ASN A 104 3.15 -9.51 -0.71
C ASN A 104 1.62 -9.65 -0.92
N PRO A 105 1.02 -8.99 -1.92
CA PRO A 105 -0.43 -8.98 -2.14
C PRO A 105 -1.00 -10.38 -2.40
N THR A 106 -0.24 -11.26 -3.03
CA THR A 106 -0.65 -12.64 -3.31
C THR A 106 -0.74 -13.45 -2.03
N ILE A 107 0.23 -13.30 -1.13
CA ILE A 107 0.22 -13.98 0.17
C ILE A 107 -0.96 -13.48 1.00
N ILE A 108 -1.13 -12.16 1.12
CA ILE A 108 -2.26 -11.54 1.83
C ILE A 108 -3.60 -12.09 1.32
N LYS A 109 -3.81 -12.07 0.00
CA LYS A 109 -5.05 -12.56 -0.61
C LYS A 109 -5.31 -14.05 -0.34
N LYS A 110 -4.28 -14.89 -0.42
CA LYS A 110 -4.38 -16.33 -0.15
C LYS A 110 -4.74 -16.58 1.31
N THR A 111 -4.01 -15.97 2.24
CA THR A 111 -4.23 -16.13 3.68
C THR A 111 -5.59 -15.58 4.11
N ALA A 112 -5.95 -14.37 3.70
CA ALA A 112 -7.23 -13.74 4.00
C ALA A 112 -8.42 -14.61 3.53
N LYS A 113 -8.33 -15.14 2.30
CA LYS A 113 -9.35 -16.06 1.76
C LYS A 113 -9.41 -17.38 2.54
N ARG A 114 -8.27 -18.00 2.83
CA ARG A 114 -8.19 -19.30 3.53
C ARG A 114 -8.76 -19.21 4.95
N LEU A 115 -8.47 -18.12 5.66
CA LEU A 115 -8.95 -17.89 7.03
C LEU A 115 -10.34 -17.24 7.09
N ASN A 116 -10.92 -16.90 5.92
CA ASN A 116 -12.20 -16.19 5.79
C ASN A 116 -12.22 -14.85 6.56
N ILE A 117 -11.15 -14.07 6.45
CA ILE A 117 -10.99 -12.77 7.08
C ILE A 117 -10.90 -11.70 6.00
N SER A 118 -11.74 -10.67 6.10
CA SER A 118 -11.72 -9.53 5.18
C SER A 118 -11.76 -8.23 5.97
N THR A 119 -10.59 -7.66 6.24
CA THR A 119 -10.44 -6.33 6.83
C THR A 119 -10.18 -5.28 5.75
N ALA A 120 -10.45 -4.00 6.04
CA ALA A 120 -10.11 -2.90 5.14
C ALA A 120 -8.61 -2.96 4.76
N ALA A 121 -7.72 -3.11 5.74
CA ALA A 121 -6.29 -3.25 5.50
C ALA A 121 -5.95 -4.42 4.55
N SER A 122 -6.55 -5.60 4.75
CA SER A 122 -6.32 -6.76 3.87
C SER A 122 -6.76 -6.51 2.43
N ILE A 123 -7.83 -5.76 2.21
CA ILE A 123 -8.32 -5.38 0.88
C ILE A 123 -7.34 -4.43 0.20
N PHE A 124 -6.87 -3.40 0.92
CA PHE A 124 -5.87 -2.46 0.43
C PHE A 124 -4.56 -3.18 0.06
N PHE A 125 -4.03 -4.01 0.96
CA PHE A 125 -2.81 -4.78 0.67
C PHE A 125 -2.99 -5.79 -0.46
N SER A 126 -4.14 -6.45 -0.58
CA SER A 126 -4.41 -7.43 -1.66
C SER A 126 -4.44 -6.81 -3.05
N ARG A 127 -4.78 -5.52 -3.18
CA ARG A 127 -4.89 -4.82 -4.46
C ARG A 127 -3.59 -4.14 -4.90
N ARG A 128 -2.49 -4.32 -4.16
CA ARG A 128 -1.29 -3.47 -4.14
C ARG A 128 -1.66 -2.09 -3.60
N ALA A 129 -1.08 -1.72 -2.46
CA ALA A 129 -1.28 -0.38 -1.91
C ALA A 129 -0.76 0.66 -2.92
N ASN A 130 -1.65 1.53 -3.41
CA ASN A 130 -1.26 2.70 -4.20
C ASN A 130 -0.69 3.71 -3.22
N LEU A 131 0.63 3.75 -3.11
CA LEU A 131 1.29 4.65 -2.17
C LEU A 131 1.35 6.05 -2.80
N PHE A 132 0.42 6.91 -2.39
CA PHE A 132 0.44 8.33 -2.79
C PHE A 132 1.54 9.11 -2.07
N LEU A 133 1.95 8.63 -0.89
CA LEU A 133 2.95 9.23 -0.03
C LEU A 133 4.08 8.24 0.25
N SER A 134 5.28 8.76 0.50
CA SER A 134 6.37 7.93 1.03
C SER A 134 6.01 7.44 2.44
N PRO A 135 6.53 6.27 2.89
CA PRO A 135 6.19 5.78 4.22
C PRO A 135 6.65 6.74 5.33
N GLN A 136 7.68 7.55 5.10
CA GLN A 136 8.07 8.64 6.01
C GLN A 136 6.99 9.71 6.12
N GLN A 137 6.43 10.18 5.00
CA GLN A 137 5.34 11.17 5.00
C GLN A 137 4.09 10.63 5.68
N VAL A 138 3.72 9.38 5.40
CA VAL A 138 2.58 8.70 6.05
C VAL A 138 2.76 8.68 7.58
N LEU A 139 3.94 8.26 8.06
CA LEU A 139 4.24 8.22 9.49
C LEU A 139 4.24 9.62 10.12
N SER A 140 4.90 10.60 9.49
CA SER A 140 4.92 11.99 9.98
C SER A 140 3.51 12.58 10.12
N GLN A 141 2.65 12.37 9.11
CA GLN A 141 1.27 12.83 9.14
C GLN A 141 0.47 12.13 10.24
N THR A 142 0.65 10.81 10.41
CA THR A 142 -0.03 10.03 11.44
C THR A 142 0.37 10.50 12.84
N ILE A 143 1.66 10.71 13.08
CA ILE A 143 2.18 11.19 14.36
C ILE A 143 1.63 12.59 14.67
N SER A 144 1.61 13.49 13.69
CA SER A 144 1.05 14.84 13.86
C SER A 144 -0.42 14.78 14.24
N LEU A 145 -1.22 13.98 13.53
CA LEU A 145 -2.66 13.84 13.83
C LEU A 145 -2.90 13.24 15.21
N ILE A 146 -2.08 12.27 15.64
CA ILE A 146 -2.19 11.72 17.00
C ILE A 146 -1.88 12.80 18.03
N ALA A 147 -0.82 13.59 17.82
CA ALA A 147 -0.42 14.70 18.69
C ALA A 147 -1.57 15.70 18.89
N ASP A 148 -2.20 16.11 17.79
CA ASP A 148 -3.30 17.06 17.79
C ASP A 148 -4.51 16.56 18.60
N THR A 149 -4.71 15.23 18.67
CA THR A 149 -5.83 14.64 19.43
C THR A 149 -5.52 14.35 20.89
N CYS A 150 -4.25 14.18 21.27
CA CYS A 150 -3.87 13.74 22.61
C CYS A 150 -3.76 14.87 23.63
N GLN A 151 -3.73 16.14 23.23
CA GLN A 151 -3.61 17.35 24.08
C GLN A 151 -2.43 17.38 25.07
N ASP A 152 -1.64 16.32 25.15
CA ASP A 152 -0.44 16.15 25.97
C ASP A 152 0.83 16.21 25.11
N ASP A 153 1.97 16.54 25.73
CA ASP A 153 3.29 16.49 25.09
C ASP A 153 3.64 15.04 24.71
N LEU A 154 3.50 14.71 23.42
CA LEU A 154 4.04 13.47 22.87
C LEU A 154 5.57 13.49 22.90
N ASP A 155 6.16 12.75 23.83
CA ASP A 155 7.60 12.48 23.83
C ASP A 155 7.92 11.37 22.80
N SER A 156 8.12 11.77 21.54
CA SER A 156 8.50 10.84 20.47
C SER A 156 9.97 10.43 20.60
N LYS A 157 10.24 9.43 21.45
CA LYS A 157 11.62 9.03 21.78
C LYS A 157 12.37 8.36 20.62
N THR A 158 11.69 7.72 19.67
CA THR A 158 12.36 7.02 18.56
C THR A 158 11.43 6.82 17.35
N ILE A 159 11.76 7.44 16.21
CA ILE A 159 11.20 7.07 14.91
C ILE A 159 12.21 6.17 14.21
N PHE A 160 11.91 4.88 14.10
CA PHE A 160 12.72 3.94 13.33
C PHE A 160 12.10 3.73 11.96
N TYR A 161 12.86 4.05 10.91
CA TYR A 161 12.47 3.82 9.52
C TYR A 161 13.37 2.74 8.92
N TYR A 162 12.79 1.60 8.56
CA TYR A 162 13.48 0.62 7.72
C TYR A 162 12.74 0.47 6.40
N GLN A 163 13.26 1.12 5.37
CA GLN A 163 12.91 0.82 3.99
C GLN A 163 14.11 0.11 3.37
N LYS A 164 13.93 -1.17 3.01
CA LYS A 164 14.85 -1.81 2.06
C LYS A 164 14.88 -0.95 0.81
N LYS A 165 16.06 -0.52 0.34
CA LYS A 165 16.22 0.31 -0.87
C LYS A 165 15.46 -0.31 -2.03
N ARG A 166 14.25 0.16 -2.31
CA ARG A 166 13.58 -0.07 -3.57
C ARG A 166 14.24 0.90 -4.56
N LYS A 167 14.70 0.41 -5.71
CA LYS A 167 15.19 1.30 -6.79
C LYS A 167 13.99 2.11 -7.29
N ILE A 168 13.82 3.28 -6.70
CA ILE A 168 12.87 4.31 -7.09
C ILE A 168 13.73 5.52 -7.50
N PRO A 169 13.42 6.20 -8.61
CA PRO A 169 12.26 5.99 -9.48
C PRO A 169 12.34 4.71 -10.34
N LEU A 170 11.18 4.09 -10.57
CA LEU A 170 11.02 3.14 -11.68
C LEU A 170 10.85 3.96 -12.95
N VAL A 171 11.68 3.68 -13.97
CA VAL A 171 11.58 4.33 -15.27
C VAL A 171 11.13 3.29 -16.29
N VAL A 172 10.07 3.60 -17.04
CA VAL A 172 9.58 2.78 -18.15
C VAL A 172 9.77 3.56 -19.44
N ASN A 173 10.41 2.93 -20.42
CA ASN A 173 10.74 3.53 -21.69
C ASN A 173 9.66 3.19 -22.72
N ILE A 174 9.17 4.18 -23.45
CA ILE A 174 8.22 4.00 -24.55
C ILE A 174 8.58 4.92 -25.72
N SER A 175 8.58 4.39 -26.94
CA SER A 175 8.88 5.17 -28.15
C SER A 175 7.61 5.62 -28.87
N HIS A 176 7.72 6.72 -29.60
CA HIS A 176 6.65 7.23 -30.46
C HIS A 176 6.26 6.20 -31.53
N GLU A 177 7.25 5.52 -32.11
CA GLU A 177 7.03 4.43 -33.08
C GLU A 177 6.25 3.27 -32.45
N PHE A 178 6.60 2.85 -31.24
CA PHE A 178 5.89 1.79 -30.53
C PHE A 178 4.41 2.15 -30.33
N ILE A 179 4.14 3.40 -29.93
CA ILE A 179 2.77 3.90 -29.76
C ILE A 179 2.01 3.82 -31.09
N ILE A 180 2.52 4.43 -32.16
CA ILE A 180 1.84 4.43 -33.47
C ILE A 180 1.60 3.00 -33.96
N LYS A 181 2.59 2.12 -33.83
CA LYS A 181 2.51 0.73 -34.28
C LYS A 181 1.43 -0.06 -33.53
N LYS A 182 1.32 0.13 -32.21
CA LYS A 182 0.35 -0.60 -31.38
C LYS A 182 -1.07 -0.05 -31.51
N VAL A 183 -1.22 1.27 -31.66
CA VAL A 183 -2.54 1.90 -31.85
C VAL A 183 -3.05 1.66 -33.28
N GLY A 184 -2.14 1.55 -34.27
CA GLY A 184 -2.50 1.41 -35.67
C GLY A 184 -2.89 2.72 -36.34
N GLN A 185 -2.63 3.87 -35.70
CA GLN A 185 -2.90 5.19 -36.27
C GLN A 185 -1.84 6.22 -35.84
N SER A 186 -1.70 7.29 -36.63
CA SER A 186 -0.78 8.37 -36.30
C SER A 186 -1.28 9.18 -35.10
N LEU A 187 -0.41 9.38 -34.12
CA LEU A 187 -0.59 10.31 -33.01
C LEU A 187 0.56 11.33 -33.07
N THR A 188 0.28 12.62 -32.89
CA THR A 188 1.35 13.62 -32.87
C THR A 188 2.09 13.57 -31.54
N GLN A 189 3.38 13.93 -31.54
CA GLN A 189 4.16 14.02 -30.29
C GLN A 189 3.52 15.00 -29.31
N GLN A 190 2.97 16.12 -29.78
CA GLN A 190 2.28 17.09 -28.96
C GLN A 190 1.06 16.50 -28.25
N THR A 191 0.26 15.66 -28.93
CA THR A 191 -0.88 14.97 -28.30
C THR A 191 -0.40 14.02 -27.20
N ILE A 192 0.66 13.25 -27.46
CA ILE A 192 1.24 12.30 -26.51
C ILE A 192 1.76 13.02 -25.27
N GLU A 193 2.52 14.10 -25.47
CA GLU A 193 3.12 14.90 -24.40
C GLU A 193 2.06 15.60 -23.53
N ASN A 194 1.00 16.14 -24.15
CA ASN A 194 -0.13 16.70 -23.42
C ASN A 194 -0.84 15.66 -22.53
N ILE A 195 -0.88 14.39 -22.96
CA ILE A 195 -1.46 13.30 -22.17
C ILE A 195 -0.55 12.94 -20.99
N TRP A 196 0.77 12.84 -21.19
CA TRP A 196 1.71 12.62 -20.09
C TRP A 196 1.63 13.70 -19.02
N GLN A 197 1.46 14.96 -19.42
CA GLN A 197 1.24 16.07 -18.50
C GLN A 197 -0.08 15.93 -17.71
N GLN A 198 -1.18 15.59 -18.37
CA GLN A 198 -2.48 15.35 -17.71
C GLN A 198 -2.42 14.20 -16.70
N LEU A 199 -1.70 13.12 -17.05
CA LEU A 199 -1.45 11.98 -16.16
C LEU A 199 -0.50 12.32 -15.00
N LYS A 200 0.16 13.49 -15.04
CA LYS A 200 1.22 13.90 -14.10
C LYS A 200 2.35 12.86 -14.05
N PHE A 201 2.72 12.31 -15.20
CA PHE A 201 3.82 11.37 -15.34
C PHE A 201 5.07 12.14 -15.76
N PRO A 202 6.03 12.39 -14.86
CA PRO A 202 7.26 13.09 -15.22
C PRO A 202 8.04 12.27 -16.25
N TYR A 203 8.61 12.91 -17.25
CA TYR A 203 9.38 12.22 -18.27
C TYR A 203 10.58 13.01 -18.76
N GLN A 204 11.58 12.29 -19.25
CA GLN A 204 12.64 12.83 -20.09
C GLN A 204 12.40 12.38 -21.53
N LYS A 205 12.64 13.28 -22.49
CA LYS A 205 12.49 13.00 -23.92
C LYS A 205 13.85 12.96 -24.59
N GLU A 206 14.10 11.89 -25.33
CA GLU A 206 15.29 11.72 -26.18
C GLU A 206 14.82 11.39 -27.60
N GLU A 207 14.86 12.38 -28.50
CA GLU A 207 14.33 12.30 -29.86
C GLU A 207 12.86 11.82 -29.90
N ASN A 208 12.65 10.54 -30.25
CA ASN A 208 11.35 9.89 -30.36
C ASN A 208 11.06 8.93 -29.18
N ASN A 209 11.89 8.93 -28.14
CA ASN A 209 11.75 8.11 -26.95
C ASN A 209 11.36 8.93 -25.74
N TYR A 210 10.50 8.35 -24.91
CA TYR A 210 10.08 8.89 -23.63
C TYR A 210 10.53 7.96 -22.49
N HIS A 211 11.28 8.52 -21.54
CA HIS A 211 11.69 7.88 -20.31
C HIS A 211 10.75 8.33 -19.19
N ILE A 212 9.67 7.58 -18.97
CA ILE A 212 8.62 7.95 -18.03
C ILE A 212 9.01 7.49 -16.63
N THR A 213 9.08 8.43 -15.69
CA THR A 213 9.23 8.13 -14.26
C THR A 213 7.88 7.77 -13.67
N ILE A 214 7.71 6.53 -13.24
CA ILE A 214 6.44 6.01 -12.74
C ILE A 214 6.20 6.49 -11.29
N PRO A 215 5.07 7.18 -11.01
CA PRO A 215 4.71 7.56 -9.65
C PRO A 215 4.51 6.34 -8.73
N LEU A 216 4.78 6.50 -7.43
CA LEU A 216 4.58 5.43 -6.44
C LEU A 216 3.13 4.95 -6.33
N SER A 217 2.18 5.81 -6.69
CA SER A 217 0.75 5.52 -6.72
C SER A 217 0.33 4.63 -7.89
N ARG A 218 1.23 4.31 -8.83
CA ARG A 218 0.99 3.46 -10.00
C ARG A 218 1.89 2.21 -10.05
N PRO A 219 1.81 1.34 -9.03
CA PRO A 219 2.61 0.11 -8.97
C PRO A 219 2.18 -0.95 -10.00
N ASP A 220 1.09 -0.70 -10.71
CA ASP A 220 0.61 -1.47 -11.86
C ASP A 220 1.45 -1.25 -13.12
N ILE A 221 2.03 -0.06 -13.30
CA ILE A 221 2.79 0.29 -14.50
C ILE A 221 4.24 -0.22 -14.37
N THR A 222 4.58 -1.19 -15.21
CA THR A 222 5.89 -1.85 -15.22
C THR A 222 6.48 -2.05 -16.61
N ILE A 223 5.65 -2.03 -17.66
CA ILE A 223 6.03 -2.24 -19.06
C ILE A 223 5.45 -1.13 -19.97
N PRO A 224 5.99 -0.91 -21.18
CA PRO A 224 5.47 0.11 -22.10
C PRO A 224 4.00 -0.09 -22.50
N GLU A 225 3.50 -1.33 -22.53
CA GLU A 225 2.08 -1.60 -22.78
C GLU A 225 1.17 -0.99 -21.70
N ASP A 226 1.59 -0.99 -20.42
CA ASP A 226 0.81 -0.38 -19.34
C ASP A 226 0.72 1.15 -19.52
N LEU A 227 1.82 1.79 -19.97
CA LEU A 227 1.82 3.21 -20.33
C LEU A 227 0.92 3.50 -21.52
N LEU A 228 0.90 2.61 -22.51
CA LEU A 228 0.05 2.75 -23.68
C LEU A 228 -1.44 2.69 -23.30
N GLU A 229 -1.83 1.78 -22.41
CA GLU A 229 -3.21 1.69 -21.91
C GLU A 229 -3.63 3.01 -21.26
N GLU A 230 -2.76 3.60 -20.42
CA GLU A 230 -3.01 4.88 -19.77
C GLU A 230 -3.11 6.04 -20.75
N LEU A 231 -2.24 6.05 -21.76
CA LEU A 231 -2.28 7.05 -22.82
C LEU A 231 -3.61 6.98 -23.57
N LEU A 232 -4.02 5.78 -23.99
CA LEU A 232 -5.25 5.56 -24.75
C LEU A 232 -6.50 5.88 -23.92
N ARG A 233 -6.47 5.59 -22.62
CA ARG A 233 -7.55 5.93 -21.69
C ARG A 233 -7.81 7.43 -21.63
N ILE A 234 -6.77 8.26 -21.67
CA ILE A 234 -6.90 9.73 -21.69
C ILE A 234 -7.14 10.26 -23.10
N TYR A 235 -6.54 9.64 -24.12
CA TYR A 235 -6.76 10.00 -25.51
C TYR A 235 -8.22 9.84 -25.93
N ASP A 236 -8.91 8.85 -25.37
CA ASP A 236 -10.23 8.30 -25.70
C ASP A 236 -10.16 7.17 -26.72
N TYR A 237 -10.52 5.96 -26.29
CA TYR A 237 -10.59 4.75 -27.12
C TYR A 237 -11.53 4.93 -28.32
N ASN A 238 -12.56 5.77 -28.21
CA ASN A 238 -13.50 6.03 -29.31
C ASN A 238 -12.85 6.74 -30.51
N LYS A 239 -11.67 7.36 -30.32
CA LYS A 239 -10.89 7.99 -31.38
C LYS A 239 -9.95 7.03 -32.08
N VAL A 240 -9.87 5.77 -31.63
CA VAL A 240 -9.08 4.74 -32.29
C VAL A 240 -9.88 4.14 -33.42
N ILE A 241 -9.35 4.23 -34.65
CA ILE A 241 -10.04 3.73 -35.84
C ILE A 241 -9.88 2.22 -35.91
N GLY A 242 -11.01 1.50 -35.81
CA GLY A 242 -11.04 0.04 -35.99
C GLY A 242 -10.66 -0.35 -37.42
N SER A 243 -9.75 -1.30 -37.56
CA SER A 243 -9.41 -1.93 -38.83
C SER A 243 -9.48 -3.46 -38.70
N LEU A 244 -9.92 -4.12 -39.76
CA LEU A 244 -9.90 -5.58 -39.84
C LEU A 244 -8.53 -6.02 -40.35
N SER A 245 -7.95 -7.03 -39.70
CA SER A 245 -6.73 -7.66 -40.20
C SER A 245 -7.04 -8.31 -41.55
N THR A 246 -6.32 -7.89 -42.58
CA THR A 246 -6.31 -8.60 -43.86
C THR A 246 -5.40 -9.82 -43.70
N ILE A 247 -5.98 -11.01 -43.85
CA ILE A 247 -5.28 -12.31 -43.85
C ILE A 247 -4.48 -12.43 -45.15
#